data_AF-A0A2K2DR14-F1
#
_entry.id   AF-A0A2K2DR14-F1
#
_cell.length_a   1.000
_cell.length_b   1.000
_cell.length_c   1.000
_cell.angle_alpha   90.00
_cell.angle_beta   90.00
_cell.angle_gamma   90.00
#
_symmetry.space_group_name_H-M   'P 1'
#
loop_
_entity.id
_entity.type
_entity.pdbx_description
1 polymer ?
#
loop_
_entity_poly.entity_id
_entity_poly.type
_entity_poly.pdbx_seq_one_letter_code
_entity_poly.pdbx_strand_id
1 'polypeptide(L)' 'MGRKSSRAASSLFILTLWSIWKERNNKIFNRLHRPAPSLISAIKAEASLWGLVDTSGLGALVSRSDDVP' A
#
# COMPACT_ATOMS: atom_id res chain seq x y z
N MET A 1 18.70 -15.54 -13.35
CA MET A 1 17.34 -15.66 -12.74
C MET A 1 17.15 -14.47 -11.80
N GLY A 2 16.60 -13.33 -12.23
CA GLY A 2 16.49 -12.14 -11.39
C GLY A 2 15.69 -11.01 -12.05
N ARG A 3 14.94 -10.24 -11.26
CA ARG A 3 13.92 -9.21 -11.63
C ARG A 3 12.45 -9.64 -11.65
N LYS A 4 11.99 -10.34 -10.61
CA LYS A 4 10.54 -10.39 -10.29
C LYS A 4 10.17 -9.57 -9.05
N SER A 5 11.05 -9.43 -8.05
CA SER A 5 10.75 -8.65 -6.83
C SER A 5 10.78 -7.13 -7.01
N SER A 6 11.39 -6.60 -8.08
CA SER A 6 11.49 -5.14 -8.28
C SER A 6 10.15 -4.49 -8.61
N ARG A 7 9.28 -5.16 -9.38
CA ARG A 7 8.03 -4.55 -9.85
C ARG A 7 7.01 -4.42 -8.72
N ALA A 8 6.81 -5.48 -7.94
CA ALA A 8 5.88 -5.45 -6.80
C ALA A 8 6.32 -4.42 -5.73
N ALA A 9 7.63 -4.35 -5.42
CA ALA A 9 8.16 -3.36 -4.49
C ALA A 9 8.01 -1.92 -5.01
N SER A 10 8.29 -1.67 -6.30
CA SER A 10 8.07 -0.35 -6.92
C SER A 10 6.60 0.04 -6.92
N SER A 11 5.68 -0.88 -7.22
CA SER A 11 4.24 -0.62 -7.18
C SER A 11 3.77 -0.30 -5.75
N LEU A 12 4.26 -1.02 -4.73
CA LEU A 12 3.95 -0.71 -3.33
C LEU A 12 4.51 0.65 -2.90
N PHE A 13 5.72 1.00 -3.35
CA PHE A 13 6.32 2.30 -3.10
C PHE A 13 5.49 3.44 -3.69
N ILE A 14 5.07 3.32 -4.95
CA ILE A 14 4.19 4.29 -5.60
C ILE A 14 2.82 4.37 -4.89
N LEU A 15 2.24 3.25 -4.50
CA LEU A 15 0.97 3.22 -3.78
C LEU A 15 1.06 3.91 -2.41
N THR A 16 2.20 3.76 -1.73
CA THR A 16 2.49 4.42 -0.46
C THR A 16 2.61 5.93 -0.64
N LEU A 17 3.40 6.38 -1.63
CA LEU A 17 3.54 7.79 -2.00
C LEU A 17 2.18 8.42 -2.33
N TRP A 18 1.39 7.74 -3.15
CA TRP A 18 0.04 8.16 -3.51
C TRP A 18 -0.87 8.31 -2.28
N SER A 19 -0.82 7.35 -1.36
CA SER A 19 -1.64 7.36 -0.15
C SER A 19 -1.26 8.49 0.81
N ILE A 20 0.04 8.77 0.96
CA ILE A 20 0.53 9.92 1.75
C ILE A 20 0.08 11.24 1.12
N TRP A 21 0.15 11.34 -0.20
CA TRP A 21 -0.32 12.53 -0.92
C TRP A 21 -1.83 12.74 -0.72
N LYS A 22 -2.66 11.69 -0.84
CA LYS A 22 -4.10 11.73 -0.56
C LYS A 22 -4.38 12.21 0.88
N GLU A 23 -3.65 11.71 1.87
CA GLU A 23 -3.82 12.09 3.27
C GLU A 23 -3.46 13.57 3.51
N ARG A 24 -2.35 14.04 2.93
CA ARG A 24 -1.97 15.47 3.00
C ARG A 24 -3.03 16.37 2.39
N ASN A 25 -3.61 15.97 1.26
CA ASN A 25 -4.72 16.71 0.66
C ASN A 25 -5.97 16.71 1.54
N ASN A 26 -6.33 15.56 2.12
CA ASN A 26 -7.44 15.51 3.07
C ASN A 26 -7.25 16.43 4.27
N LYS A 27 -6.01 16.50 4.80
CA LYS A 27 -5.68 17.41 5.91
C LYS A 27 -5.84 18.87 5.53
N ILE A 28 -5.41 19.25 4.33
CA ILE A 28 -5.45 20.64 3.85
C ILE A 28 -6.86 21.06 3.46
N PHE A 29 -7.54 20.26 2.64
CA PHE A 29 -8.83 20.64 2.04
C PHE A 29 -10.03 20.27 2.90
N ASN A 30 -9.99 19.12 3.57
CA ASN A 30 -11.12 18.58 4.34
C ASN A 30 -10.94 18.73 5.86
N ARG A 31 -9.77 19.23 6.33
CA ARG A 31 -9.39 19.28 7.76
C ARG A 31 -9.50 17.93 8.48
N LEU A 32 -9.47 16.84 7.71
CA LEU A 32 -9.51 15.48 8.23
C LEU A 32 -8.08 14.99 8.43
N HIS A 33 -7.84 14.34 9.57
CA HIS A 33 -6.54 13.76 9.89
C HIS A 33 -6.71 12.31 10.32
N ARG A 34 -6.10 11.40 9.58
CA ARG A 34 -6.04 9.99 9.95
C ARG A 34 -4.77 9.72 10.76
N PRO A 35 -4.85 8.92 11.82
CA PRO A 35 -3.67 8.38 12.48
C PRO A 35 -2.82 7.57 11.49
N ALA A 36 -1.50 7.61 11.65
CA ALA A 36 -0.56 6.85 10.81
C ALA A 36 -0.88 5.33 10.74
N PRO A 37 -1.30 4.66 11.84
CA PRO A 37 -1.71 3.25 11.76
C PRO A 37 -2.89 3.04 10.81
N SER A 38 -3.88 3.93 10.82
CA SER A 38 -5.04 3.85 9.93
C SER A 38 -4.66 4.05 8.45
N LEU A 39 -3.67 4.91 8.18
CA LEU A 39 -3.13 5.08 6.83
C LEU A 39 -2.39 3.83 6.34
N ILE A 40 -1.60 3.19 7.22
CA ILE A 40 -0.90 1.93 6.90
C ILE A 40 -1.90 0.81 6.62
N SER A 41 -2.95 0.67 7.45
CA SER A 41 -4.03 -0.31 7.21
C SER A 41 -4.73 -0.06 5.87
N ALA A 42 -4.98 1.21 5.51
CA ALA A 42 -5.57 1.56 4.23
C ALA A 42 -4.65 1.20 3.05
N ILE A 43 -3.34 1.44 3.16
CA ILE A 43 -2.36 1.05 2.15
C ILE A 43 -2.33 -0.47 1.98
N LYS A 44 -2.30 -1.24 3.08
CA LYS A 44 -2.36 -2.71 3.04
C LYS A 44 -3.64 -3.19 2.34
N ALA A 45 -4.80 -2.63 2.70
CA ALA A 45 -6.08 -3.01 2.11
C ALA A 45 -6.14 -2.69 0.60
N GLU A 46 -5.69 -1.50 0.20
CA GLU A 46 -5.62 -1.09 -1.20
C GLU A 46 -4.65 -2.02 -1.96
N ALA A 47 -3.47 -2.31 -1.39
CA ALA A 47 -2.48 -3.19 -1.99
C ALA A 47 -2.98 -4.64 -2.16
N SER A 48 -3.71 -5.18 -1.18
CA SER A 48 -4.37 -6.49 -1.30
C SER A 48 -5.40 -6.51 -2.43
N LEU A 49 -6.21 -5.45 -2.54
CA LEU A 49 -7.22 -5.33 -3.59
C LEU A 49 -6.58 -5.25 -4.99
N TRP A 50 -5.52 -4.46 -5.16
CA TRP A 50 -4.74 -4.45 -6.40
C TRP A 50 -4.08 -5.80 -6.68
N GLY A 51 -3.63 -6.51 -5.65
CA GLY A 51 -3.06 -7.86 -5.76
C GLY A 51 -4.03 -8.93 -6.26
N LEU A 52 -5.35 -8.73 -6.12
CA LEU A 52 -6.37 -9.63 -6.68
C LEU A 52 -6.58 -9.43 -8.18
N VAL A 53 -6.30 -8.23 -8.69
CA VAL A 53 -6.54 -7.85 -10.09
C VAL A 53 -5.24 -7.79 -10.91
N ASP A 54 -4.08 -7.66 -10.25
CA ASP A 54 -2.78 -7.46 -10.88
C ASP A 54 -1.87 -8.70 -10.80
N THR A 55 -1.19 -8.99 -11.90
CA THR A 55 -0.17 -10.07 -12.02
C THR A 55 1.21 -9.64 -11.53
N SER A 56 1.37 -8.40 -11.06
CA SER A 56 2.65 -7.83 -10.61
C SER A 56 3.24 -8.47 -9.35
N GLY A 57 2.48 -9.30 -8.62
CA GLY A 57 2.91 -9.98 -7.39
C GLY A 57 2.68 -9.17 -6.10
N LEU A 58 1.88 -8.11 -6.17
CA LEU A 58 1.61 -7.23 -5.03
C LEU A 58 0.93 -7.96 -3.86
N GLY A 59 -0.08 -8.78 -4.16
CA GLY A 59 -0.82 -9.54 -3.15
C GLY A 59 0.07 -10.49 -2.33
N ALA A 60 1.07 -11.09 -2.98
CA ALA A 60 2.03 -11.98 -2.32
C ALA A 60 2.98 -11.25 -1.35
N LEU A 61 3.28 -9.96 -1.58
CA LEU A 61 4.07 -9.15 -0.64
C LEU A 61 3.26 -8.71 0.57
N VAL A 62 1.97 -8.39 0.37
CA VAL A 62 1.10 -7.87 1.42
C VAL A 62 0.61 -8.98 2.34
N SER A 63 0.36 -10.18 1.80
CA SER A 63 -0.09 -11.35 2.58
C SER A 63 0.98 -11.91 3.53
N ARG A 64 2.25 -11.50 3.42
CA ARG A 64 3.37 -12.10 4.15
C ARG A 64 3.63 -11.51 5.55
N SER A 65 2.82 -10.58 6.07
CA SER A 65 3.19 -9.86 7.32
C SER A 65 2.47 -10.21 8.62
N ASP A 66 1.52 -11.13 8.66
CA ASP A 66 0.64 -11.25 9.85
C ASP A 66 0.65 -12.64 10.54
N ASP A 67 1.55 -13.57 10.17
CA ASP A 67 1.78 -14.81 10.94
C ASP A 67 3.00 -14.67 11.88
N VAL A 68 2.80 -14.07 13.05
CA VAL A 68 3.68 -14.24 14.22
C VAL A 68 2.79 -14.71 15.39
N PRO A 69 3.06 -15.87 16.03
CA PRO A 69 2.29 -16.36 17.17
C PRO A 69 2.31 -15.42 18.38
#